data_AF-A0AAW9IWS4-F1
#
_entry.id   AF-A0AAW9IWS4-F1
#
_cell.length_a   1.000
_cell.length_b   1.000
_cell.length_c   1.000
_cell.angle_alpha   90.00
_cell.angle_beta   90.00
_cell.angle_gamma   90.00
#
_symmetry.space_group_name_H-M   'P 1'
#
loop_
_entity.id
_entity.type
_entity.pdbx_description
1 polymer ?
#
loop_
_entity_poly.entity_id
_entity_poly.type
_entity_poly.pdbx_seq_one_letter_code
_entity_poly.pdbx_strand_id
1 'polypeptide(L)'
;VVDIVEEGNRIIEFSYDGIFEQVLDELGEMPLPPYITEKLEDKERYQTVYSKEKGSAAAPTAGLHFTEELLKEIKAKGINIAYLTLHVGLGTFRPVKVEDINEHIMHSEYYFLDKENAELINETKKRGNKVIAVGTTS
;
A
#
# COMPACT_ATOMS: atom_id res chain seq x y z
N VAL A 1 -3.87 -27.16 -2.31
CA VAL A 1 -3.17 -26.79 -1.05
C VAL A 1 -2.24 -27.94 -0.71
N VAL A 2 -0.95 -27.67 -0.61
CA VAL A 2 0.07 -28.69 -0.37
C VAL A 2 0.54 -28.72 1.08
N ASP A 3 0.43 -27.61 1.83
CA ASP A 3 0.74 -27.59 3.26
C ASP A 3 0.07 -26.43 4.02
N ILE A 4 0.07 -26.52 5.35
CA ILE A 4 -0.34 -25.48 6.30
C ILE A 4 0.88 -25.08 7.13
N VAL A 5 1.24 -23.79 7.09
CA VAL A 5 2.35 -23.25 7.90
C VAL A 5 1.83 -22.33 9.00
N GLU A 6 2.75 -21.80 9.80
CA GLU A 6 2.44 -20.93 10.94
C GLU A 6 1.49 -19.77 10.57
N GLU A 7 0.77 -19.29 11.58
CA GLU A 7 -0.23 -18.22 11.48
C GLU A 7 -1.40 -18.49 10.52
N GLY A 8 -1.63 -19.75 10.15
CA GLY A 8 -2.73 -20.12 9.26
C GLY A 8 -2.44 -19.82 7.79
N ASN A 9 -1.19 -19.54 7.42
CA ASN A 9 -0.79 -19.47 6.02
C ASN A 9 -0.87 -20.85 5.35
N ARG A 10 -0.97 -20.87 4.02
CA ARG A 10 -1.12 -22.10 3.22
C ARG A 10 -0.12 -22.09 2.08
N ILE A 11 0.55 -23.21 1.86
CA ILE A 11 1.35 -23.42 0.64
C ILE A 11 0.40 -23.96 -0.43
N ILE A 12 0.35 -23.27 -1.57
CA ILE A 12 -0.54 -23.60 -2.69
C ILE A 12 0.32 -23.84 -3.92
N GLU A 13 0.13 -25.00 -4.55
CA GLU A 13 0.65 -25.30 -5.86
C GLU A 13 -0.44 -25.00 -6.89
N PHE A 14 -0.09 -24.25 -7.94
CA PHE A 14 -1.00 -23.89 -9.02
C PHE A 14 -0.72 -24.76 -10.26
N SER A 15 -1.78 -25.28 -10.87
CA SER A 15 -1.73 -25.87 -12.20
C SER A 15 -2.52 -24.96 -13.14
N TYR A 16 -1.87 -24.48 -14.20
CA TYR A 16 -2.44 -23.49 -15.12
C TYR A 16 -1.80 -23.63 -16.51
N ASP A 17 -2.49 -23.11 -17.52
CA ASP A 17 -1.97 -22.96 -18.88
C ASP A 17 -1.69 -21.47 -19.15
N GLY A 18 -0.63 -21.16 -19.91
CA GLY A 18 -0.29 -19.78 -20.29
C GLY A 18 0.62 -19.04 -19.29
N ILE A 19 0.48 -17.72 -19.20
CA ILE A 19 1.29 -16.86 -18.31
C ILE A 19 0.55 -16.70 -16.98
N PHE A 20 1.17 -17.14 -15.88
CA PHE A 20 0.57 -17.16 -14.54
C PHE A 20 -0.05 -15.81 -14.12
N GLU A 21 0.69 -14.72 -14.29
CA GLU A 21 0.24 -13.35 -13.97
C GLU A 21 -1.06 -12.97 -14.70
N GLN A 22 -1.23 -13.38 -15.96
CA GLN A 22 -2.45 -13.07 -16.73
C GLN A 22 -3.64 -13.86 -16.20
N VAL A 23 -3.43 -15.11 -15.82
CA VAL A 23 -4.46 -15.95 -15.19
C VAL A 23 -4.88 -15.36 -13.85
N LEU A 24 -3.93 -14.84 -13.06
CA LEU A 24 -4.22 -14.14 -11.82
C LEU A 24 -4.95 -12.82 -12.03
N ASP A 25 -4.60 -12.04 -13.05
CA ASP A 25 -5.29 -10.78 -13.36
C ASP A 25 -6.75 -11.01 -13.78
N GLU A 26 -7.01 -12.09 -14.52
CA GLU A 26 -8.35 -12.49 -14.99
C GLU A 26 -9.22 -13.05 -13.85
N LEU A 27 -8.67 -13.92 -13.00
CA LEU A 27 -9.43 -14.62 -11.95
C LEU A 27 -9.41 -13.89 -10.60
N GLY A 28 -8.41 -13.05 -10.35
CA GLY A 28 -8.17 -12.41 -9.08
C GLY A 28 -9.11 -11.25 -8.79
N GLU A 29 -9.60 -11.19 -7.56
CA GLU A 29 -10.31 -10.03 -7.03
C GLU A 29 -9.44 -9.30 -6.01
N MET A 30 -9.43 -7.97 -6.10
CA MET A 30 -8.70 -7.14 -5.15
C MET A 30 -9.43 -7.16 -3.80
N PRO A 31 -8.76 -7.51 -2.69
CA PRO A 31 -9.38 -7.46 -1.38
C PRO A 31 -9.65 -6.00 -1.01
N LEU A 32 -10.93 -5.65 -0.85
CA LEU A 32 -11.33 -4.33 -0.37
C LEU A 32 -11.48 -4.37 1.15
N PRO A 33 -11.15 -3.28 1.86
CA PRO A 33 -11.47 -3.15 3.27
C PRO A 33 -12.96 -3.38 3.54
N PRO A 34 -13.34 -3.93 4.71
CA PRO A 34 -14.71 -4.38 4.98
C PRO A 34 -15.75 -3.24 4.96
N TYR A 35 -15.30 -1.99 5.04
CA TYR A 35 -16.17 -0.81 4.95
C TYR A 35 -16.45 -0.35 3.51
N ILE A 36 -15.74 -0.88 2.50
CA ILE A 36 -16.04 -0.65 1.08
C ILE A 36 -16.91 -1.80 0.60
N THR A 37 -18.23 -1.57 0.54
CA THR A 37 -19.22 -2.61 0.22
C THR A 37 -19.59 -2.65 -1.26
N GLU A 38 -19.25 -1.62 -2.03
CA GLU A 38 -19.52 -1.58 -3.46
C GLU A 38 -18.38 -2.24 -4.24
N LYS A 39 -18.76 -3.10 -5.21
CA LYS A 39 -17.80 -3.67 -6.15
C LYS A 39 -17.32 -2.56 -7.08
N LEU A 40 -16.01 -2.35 -7.12
CA LEU A 40 -15.42 -1.40 -8.04
C LEU A 40 -15.42 -2.00 -9.45
N GLU A 41 -16.08 -1.34 -10.40
CA GLU A 41 -16.01 -1.69 -11.82
C GLU A 41 -14.60 -1.48 -12.37
N ASP A 42 -13.90 -0.47 -11.85
CA ASP A 42 -12.52 -0.15 -12.16
C ASP A 42 -11.65 -0.30 -10.91
N LYS A 43 -10.76 -1.30 -10.95
CA LYS A 43 -9.80 -1.61 -9.88
C LYS A 43 -8.82 -0.46 -9.63
N GLU A 44 -8.50 0.35 -10.63
CA GLU A 44 -7.58 1.50 -10.51
C GLU A 44 -8.16 2.62 -9.63
N ARG A 45 -9.49 2.63 -9.41
CA ARG A 45 -10.11 3.57 -8.46
C ARG A 45 -9.71 3.32 -7.01
N TYR A 46 -9.20 2.13 -6.70
CA TYR A 46 -8.63 1.82 -5.39
C TYR A 46 -7.10 1.84 -5.41
N GLN A 47 -6.54 2.85 -6.07
CA GLN A 47 -5.12 3.18 -6.03
C GLN A 47 -4.92 4.69 -5.98
N THR A 48 -3.76 5.14 -5.49
CA THR A 48 -3.42 6.56 -5.58
C THR A 48 -3.00 6.89 -7.01
N VAL A 49 -3.31 8.11 -7.46
CA VAL A 49 -2.90 8.64 -8.78
C VAL A 49 -1.37 8.72 -8.99
N TYR A 50 -0.60 8.44 -7.93
CA TYR A 50 0.85 8.43 -7.92
C TYR A 50 1.44 7.05 -7.58
N SER A 51 0.62 5.98 -7.62
CA SER A 51 1.10 4.61 -7.51
C SER A 51 1.98 4.25 -8.73
N LYS A 52 3.01 3.43 -8.50
CA LYS A 52 4.02 3.07 -9.53
C LYS A 52 4.39 1.60 -9.52
N GLU A 53 4.53 1.03 -8.31
CA GLU A 53 4.96 -0.35 -8.12
C GLU A 53 3.76 -1.25 -7.80
N LYS A 54 3.70 -2.42 -8.44
CA LYS A 54 2.78 -3.50 -8.07
C LYS A 54 3.34 -4.25 -6.85
N GLY A 55 2.46 -4.65 -5.92
CA GLY A 55 2.86 -5.53 -4.81
C GLY A 55 2.18 -5.25 -3.46
N SER A 56 1.52 -4.10 -3.30
CA SER A 56 0.71 -3.83 -2.11
C SER A 56 -0.65 -4.52 -2.21
N ALA A 57 -1.13 -5.11 -1.10
CA ALA A 57 -2.48 -5.67 -1.02
C ALA A 57 -3.56 -4.58 -0.91
N ALA A 58 -3.20 -3.36 -0.52
CA ALA A 58 -4.11 -2.25 -0.34
C ALA A 58 -3.46 -0.89 -0.65
N ALA A 59 -4.29 0.08 -1.04
CA ALA A 59 -3.88 1.47 -1.18
C ALA A 59 -3.89 2.21 0.17
N PRO A 60 -2.97 3.16 0.40
CA PRO A 60 -3.07 4.07 1.54
C PRO A 60 -4.27 5.01 1.35
N THR A 61 -5.33 4.82 2.13
CA THR A 61 -6.62 5.48 1.91
C THR A 61 -6.57 7.00 2.00
N ALA A 62 -5.72 7.57 2.86
CA ALA A 62 -5.50 9.01 2.94
C ALA A 62 -4.94 9.61 1.63
N GLY A 63 -4.27 8.80 0.81
CA GLY A 63 -3.77 9.18 -0.51
C GLY A 63 -4.85 9.21 -1.60
N LEU A 64 -6.01 8.58 -1.38
CA LEU A 64 -7.10 8.51 -2.36
C LEU A 64 -7.80 9.86 -2.58
N HIS A 65 -7.56 10.84 -1.72
CA HIS A 65 -8.08 12.21 -1.87
C HIS A 65 -7.27 13.07 -2.85
N PHE A 66 -6.13 12.57 -3.35
CA PHE A 66 -5.27 13.31 -4.26
C PHE A 66 -5.62 13.02 -5.71
N THR A 67 -5.78 14.08 -6.50
CA THR A 67 -5.88 14.01 -7.96
C THR A 67 -4.59 14.52 -8.60
N GLU A 68 -4.37 14.22 -9.88
CA GLU A 68 -3.22 14.76 -10.61
C GLU A 68 -3.23 16.30 -10.63
N GLU A 69 -4.40 16.92 -10.77
CA GLU A 69 -4.58 18.37 -10.75
C GLU A 69 -4.15 18.93 -9.40
N LEU A 70 -4.60 18.32 -8.29
CA LEU A 70 -4.21 18.76 -6.96
C LEU A 70 -2.69 18.66 -6.74
N LEU A 71 -2.06 17.57 -7.19
CA LEU A 71 -0.60 17.41 -7.11
C LEU A 71 0.14 18.47 -7.94
N LYS A 72 -0.39 18.84 -9.11
CA LYS A 72 0.15 19.92 -9.94
C LYS A 72 0.02 21.27 -9.25
N GLU A 73 -1.12 21.56 -8.62
CA GLU A 73 -1.33 22.79 -7.85
C GLU A 73 -0.40 22.89 -6.64
N ILE A 74 -0.18 21.79 -5.92
CA ILE A 74 0.77 21.73 -4.79
C ILE A 74 2.18 22.07 -5.26
N LYS A 75 2.64 21.46 -6.35
CA LYS A 75 3.95 21.75 -6.96
C LYS A 75 4.04 23.22 -7.42
N ALA A 76 2.99 23.75 -8.04
CA ALA A 76 2.93 25.15 -8.49
C ALA A 76 3.04 26.16 -7.34
N LYS A 77 2.64 25.79 -6.12
CA LYS A 77 2.83 26.59 -4.90
C LYS A 77 4.26 26.52 -4.33
N GLY A 78 5.19 25.84 -5.00
CA GLY A 78 6.57 25.66 -4.55
C GLY A 78 6.73 24.61 -3.46
N ILE A 79 5.73 23.75 -3.26
CA ILE A 79 5.80 22.64 -2.30
C ILE A 79 6.38 21.42 -3.01
N ASN A 80 7.49 20.90 -2.46
CA ASN A 80 8.10 19.68 -2.97
C ASN A 80 7.29 18.45 -2.57
N ILE A 81 7.28 17.43 -3.43
CA ILE A 81 6.61 16.15 -3.18
C ILE A 81 7.66 15.05 -3.20
N ALA A 82 7.76 14.31 -2.11
CA ALA A 82 8.57 13.11 -2.00
C ALA A 82 7.68 11.87 -2.07
N TYR A 83 8.12 10.84 -2.78
CA TYR A 83 7.40 9.57 -2.91
C TYR A 83 8.12 8.47 -2.13
N LEU A 84 7.33 7.58 -1.53
CA LEU A 84 7.78 6.38 -0.85
C LEU A 84 6.91 5.22 -1.33
N THR A 85 7.52 4.07 -1.57
CA THR A 85 6.80 2.83 -1.85
C THR A 85 6.58 2.10 -0.53
N LEU A 86 5.36 1.64 -0.29
CA LEU A 86 4.99 0.81 0.85
C LEU A 86 4.10 -0.32 0.35
N HIS A 87 4.50 -1.56 0.61
CA HIS A 87 3.71 -2.74 0.33
C HIS A 87 3.03 -3.17 1.62
N VAL A 88 1.74 -2.90 1.69
CA VAL A 88 0.88 -3.34 2.79
C VAL A 88 0.59 -4.82 2.58
N GLY A 89 0.98 -5.64 3.54
CA GLY A 89 0.70 -7.07 3.52
C GLY A 89 -0.73 -7.39 3.97
N LEU A 90 -1.17 -8.63 3.74
CA LEU A 90 -2.47 -9.12 4.22
C LEU A 90 -2.61 -9.10 5.75
N GLY A 91 -1.50 -8.96 6.47
CA GLY A 91 -1.46 -8.78 7.92
C GLY A 91 -2.30 -7.60 8.42
N THR A 92 -2.38 -6.51 7.66
CA THR A 92 -3.19 -5.32 8.00
C THR A 92 -4.69 -5.63 8.10
N PHE A 93 -5.17 -6.69 7.44
CA PHE A 93 -6.57 -7.10 7.50
C PHE A 93 -6.85 -8.15 8.57
N ARG A 94 -5.83 -8.66 9.26
CA ARG A 94 -6.03 -9.66 10.30
C ARG A 94 -6.54 -8.97 11.58
N PRO A 95 -7.60 -9.50 12.21
CA PRO A 95 -8.04 -8.95 13.49
C PRO A 95 -6.97 -9.19 14.57
N VAL A 96 -6.89 -8.30 15.54
CA VAL A 96 -6.09 -8.51 16.76
C VAL A 96 -6.67 -9.72 17.51
N LYS A 97 -5.82 -10.72 17.79
CA LYS A 97 -6.21 -11.99 18.43
C LYS A 97 -5.68 -12.17 19.86
N VAL A 98 -5.07 -11.13 20.43
CA VAL A 98 -4.50 -11.15 21.78
C VAL A 98 -5.37 -10.35 22.74
N GLU A 99 -5.39 -10.75 24.01
CA GLU A 99 -6.11 -10.03 25.07
C GLU A 99 -5.35 -8.78 25.54
N ASP A 100 -4.02 -8.86 25.64
CA ASP A 100 -3.15 -7.72 25.90
C ASP A 100 -2.56 -7.19 24.59
N ILE A 101 -2.83 -5.93 24.27
CA ILE A 101 -2.33 -5.26 23.06
C ILE A 101 -0.80 -5.20 22.99
N ASN A 102 -0.11 -5.21 24.14
CA ASN A 102 1.35 -5.21 24.20
C ASN A 102 1.95 -6.53 23.69
N GLU A 103 1.15 -7.60 23.62
CA GLU A 103 1.54 -8.90 23.09
C GLU A 103 1.21 -9.04 21.59
N HIS A 104 0.58 -8.02 20.99
CA HIS A 104 0.24 -8.07 19.56
C HIS A 104 1.47 -7.84 18.70
N ILE A 105 1.88 -8.87 17.96
CA ILE A 105 2.96 -8.76 16.98
C ILE A 105 2.39 -8.18 15.68
N MET A 106 2.81 -6.97 15.34
CA MET A 106 2.52 -6.36 14.05
C MET A 106 3.34 -7.04 12.95
N HIS A 107 2.70 -7.34 11.82
CA HIS A 107 3.40 -7.86 10.65
C HIS A 107 4.34 -6.81 10.07
N SER A 108 5.51 -7.24 9.60
CA SER A 108 6.43 -6.35 8.90
C SER A 108 5.87 -5.93 7.55
N GLU A 109 6.05 -4.66 7.21
CA GLU A 109 5.73 -4.11 5.90
C GLU A 109 7.03 -3.85 5.12
N TYR A 110 6.99 -4.06 3.80
CA TYR A 110 8.10 -3.67 2.94
C TYR A 110 7.94 -2.21 2.55
N TYR A 111 8.98 -1.41 2.75
CA TYR A 111 9.03 -0.04 2.24
C TYR A 111 10.29 0.20 1.44
N PHE A 112 10.21 1.16 0.52
CA PHE A 112 11.35 1.64 -0.25
C PHE A 112 11.30 3.15 -0.35
N LEU A 113 12.41 3.78 0.05
CA LEU A 113 12.66 5.21 -0.08
C LEU A 113 14.01 5.37 -0.77
N ASP A 114 14.00 5.93 -1.98
CA ASP A 114 15.24 6.22 -2.68
C ASP A 114 16.02 7.36 -2.01
N LYS A 115 17.29 7.47 -2.42
CA LYS A 115 18.22 8.47 -1.89
C LYS A 115 17.74 9.91 -2.15
N GLU A 116 17.17 10.18 -3.33
CA GLU A 116 16.72 11.52 -3.72
C GLU A 116 15.59 12.02 -2.81
N ASN A 117 14.59 11.17 -2.58
CA ASN A 117 13.48 11.47 -1.69
C ASN A 117 13.94 11.60 -0.22
N ALA A 118 14.87 10.75 0.23
CA ALA A 118 15.46 10.85 1.56
C ALA A 118 16.22 12.17 1.76
N GLU A 119 17.02 12.59 0.77
CA GLU A 119 17.74 13.86 0.78
C GLU A 119 16.78 15.05 0.78
N LEU A 120 15.73 15.02 -0.05
CA LEU A 120 14.70 16.05 -0.10
C LEU A 120 14.03 16.27 1.27
N ILE A 121 13.69 15.18 1.97
CA ILE A 121 13.10 15.23 3.31
C ILE A 121 14.10 15.85 4.31
N ASN A 122 15.36 15.40 4.28
CA ASN A 122 16.40 15.90 5.18
C ASN A 122 16.70 17.39 4.97
N GLU A 123 16.85 17.83 3.72
CA GLU A 123 17.07 19.24 3.39
C GLU A 123 15.85 20.12 3.72
N THR A 124 14.63 19.59 3.59
CA THR A 124 13.41 20.28 4.04
C THR A 124 13.45 20.51 5.55
N LYS A 125 13.83 19.51 6.35
CA LYS A 125 14.00 19.66 7.80
C LYS A 125 15.14 20.62 8.16
N LYS A 126 16.30 20.53 7.51
CA LYS A 126 17.45 21.42 7.76
C LYS A 126 17.11 22.89 7.53
N ARG A 127 16.26 23.19 6.55
CA ARG A 127 15.78 24.56 6.26
C ARG A 127 14.71 25.06 7.24
N GLY A 128 14.28 24.25 8.21
CA GLY A 128 13.22 24.60 9.16
C GLY A 128 11.81 24.51 8.58
N ASN A 129 11.64 23.88 7.41
CA ASN A 129 10.34 23.70 6.78
C ASN A 129 9.60 22.46 7.31
N LYS A 130 8.29 22.41 7.09
CA LYS A 130 7.43 21.30 7.50
C LYS A 130 7.57 20.11 6.53
N VAL A 131 7.52 18.90 7.08
CA VAL A 131 7.33 17.65 6.34
C VAL A 131 5.97 17.10 6.74
N ILE A 132 5.07 16.92 5.77
CA ILE A 132 3.71 16.44 5.97
C ILE A 132 3.60 15.08 5.28
N ALA A 133 3.43 14.02 6.07
CA ALA A 133 3.23 12.68 5.55
C ALA A 133 1.76 12.49 5.12
N VAL A 134 1.57 11.81 4.00
CA VAL A 134 0.26 11.44 3.46
C VAL A 134 0.28 9.95 3.18
N GLY A 135 -0.73 9.24 3.69
CA GLY A 135 -0.76 7.78 3.71
C GLY A 135 -0.45 7.30 5.11
N THR A 136 -1.50 6.97 5.86
CA THR A 136 -1.38 6.23 7.12
C THR A 136 -1.48 4.75 6.80
N THR A 137 -0.53 3.96 7.28
CA THR A 137 -0.72 2.53 7.54
C THR A 137 -0.67 2.32 9.04
N SER A 138 -1.41 1.34 9.54
CA SER A 138 -1.52 1.02 10.98
C SER A 138 -0.39 0.10 11.41
#